data_AF-A0A5K1HW57-F1
#
_entry.id   AF-A0A5K1HW57-F1
#
_cell.length_a   1.000
_cell.length_b   1.000
_cell.length_c   1.000
_cell.angle_alpha   90.00
_cell.angle_beta   90.00
_cell.angle_gamma   90.00
#
_symmetry.space_group_name_H-M   'P 1'
#
loop_
_entity.id
_entity.type
_entity.pdbx_description
1 polymer ?
#
loop_
_entity_poly.entity_id
_entity_poly.type
_entity_poly.pdbx_seq_one_letter_code
_entity_poly.pdbx_strand_id
1 'polypeptide(L)'
;TRGYLDIRDTVQCVEIAIANPASPGEFRVFNQFTEQFSVNELAEAVTKAGEKLGLEVRTISVPNPRVEAEEHYYNAKHTKLIELGLKPHLLSDSLLDSLLNFTMKFSDRVDKEQIMPTVSWKKIGVKPRTVVAEASR
;
A
#
# COMPACT_ATOMS: atom_id res chain seq x y z
N THR A 1 -7.70 5.88 7.06
CA THR A 1 -7.14 6.44 5.81
C THR A 1 -5.63 6.62 5.87
N ARG A 2 -4.93 6.41 4.75
CA ARG A 2 -3.49 6.60 4.55
C ARG A 2 -3.20 7.17 3.15
N GLY A 3 -2.04 7.78 2.97
CA GLY A 3 -1.53 8.15 1.65
C GLY A 3 -0.93 6.93 0.92
N TYR A 4 -1.19 6.84 -0.38
CA TYR A 4 -0.65 5.81 -1.29
C TYR A 4 0.00 6.47 -2.51
N LEU A 5 0.88 5.72 -3.17
CA LEU A 5 1.48 6.09 -4.45
C LEU A 5 1.85 4.82 -5.24
N ASP A 6 1.94 4.97 -6.56
CA ASP A 6 2.48 3.94 -7.44
C ASP A 6 4.01 3.80 -7.24
N ILE A 7 4.53 2.60 -7.45
CA ILE A 7 5.98 2.34 -7.39
C ILE A 7 6.75 3.14 -8.45
N ARG A 8 6.13 3.44 -9.60
CA ARG A 8 6.66 4.33 -10.64
C ARG A 8 6.87 5.75 -10.11
N ASP A 9 5.95 6.25 -9.28
CA ASP A 9 6.07 7.56 -8.66
C ASP A 9 7.13 7.57 -7.56
N THR A 10 7.38 6.42 -6.91
CA THR A 10 8.43 6.31 -5.89
C THR A 10 9.80 6.63 -6.47
N VAL A 11 10.16 6.00 -7.60
CA VAL A 11 11.46 6.24 -8.25
C VAL A 11 11.55 7.66 -8.82
N GLN A 12 10.45 8.19 -9.36
CA GLN A 12 10.39 9.57 -9.85
C GLN A 12 10.57 10.59 -8.72
N CYS A 13 9.94 10.38 -7.55
CA CYS A 13 10.10 11.26 -6.40
C CYS A 13 11.55 11.32 -5.91
N VAL A 14 12.23 10.16 -5.88
CA VAL A 14 13.65 10.08 -5.50
C VAL A 14 14.53 10.80 -6.51
N GLU A 15 14.29 10.58 -7.81
CA GLU A 15 14.99 11.29 -8.88
C GLU A 15 14.82 12.82 -8.75
N ILE A 16 13.58 13.29 -8.55
CA ILE A 16 13.27 14.71 -8.35
C ILE A 16 14.04 15.28 -7.15
N ALA A 17 14.09 14.56 -6.04
CA ALA A 17 14.77 15.01 -4.84
C ALA A 17 16.30 15.12 -5.03
N ILE A 18 16.90 14.22 -5.84
CA ILE A 18 18.31 14.25 -6.22
C ILE A 18 18.59 15.41 -7.17
N ALA A 19 17.78 15.57 -8.21
CA ALA A 19 17.95 16.60 -9.25
C ALA A 19 17.75 18.03 -8.71
N ASN A 20 17.00 18.18 -7.61
CA ASN A 20 16.75 19.45 -6.93
C ASN A 20 17.26 19.32 -5.49
N PRO A 21 18.58 19.35 -5.23
CA PRO A 21 19.12 19.10 -3.89
C PRO A 21 18.73 20.20 -2.90
N ALA A 22 18.76 19.86 -1.61
CA ALA A 22 18.61 20.86 -0.54
C ALA A 22 19.87 21.76 -0.49
N SER A 23 19.69 22.99 -0.02
CA SER A 23 20.82 23.90 0.23
C SER A 23 21.67 23.40 1.41
N PRO A 24 22.97 23.77 1.51
CA PRO A 24 23.79 23.46 2.67
C PRO A 24 23.12 23.92 3.97
N GLY A 25 22.97 23.01 4.94
CA GLY A 25 22.31 23.27 6.22
C GLY A 25 20.78 23.25 6.18
N GLU A 26 20.16 23.03 5.02
CA GLU A 26 18.71 22.91 4.89
C GLU A 26 18.24 21.46 5.12
N PHE A 27 17.21 21.30 5.96
CA PHE A 27 16.52 20.02 6.14
C PHE A 27 15.12 20.08 5.54
N ARG A 28 14.96 19.50 4.33
CA ARG A 28 13.66 19.45 3.65
C ARG A 28 12.88 18.20 4.06
N VAL A 29 11.59 18.39 4.24
CA VAL A 29 10.62 17.31 4.50
C VAL A 29 9.55 17.34 3.42
N PHE A 30 9.35 16.18 2.77
CA PHE A 30 8.32 15.94 1.77
C PHE A 30 7.39 14.82 2.26
N ASN A 31 6.09 15.06 2.14
CA ASN A 31 5.08 14.02 2.31
C ASN A 31 4.92 13.31 0.96
N GLN A 32 5.53 12.14 0.83
CA GLN A 32 5.61 11.40 -0.44
C GLN A 32 4.42 10.44 -0.58
N PHE A 33 3.33 10.95 -1.16
CA PHE A 33 2.19 10.18 -1.64
C PHE A 33 1.42 11.01 -2.68
N THR A 34 0.55 10.36 -3.47
CA THR A 34 -0.22 11.03 -4.54
C THR A 34 -1.70 11.12 -4.22
N GLU A 35 -2.25 10.09 -3.55
CA GLU A 35 -3.68 9.99 -3.21
C GLU A 35 -3.87 9.45 -1.80
N GLN A 36 -5.07 9.63 -1.25
CA GLN A 36 -5.43 9.10 0.07
C GLN A 36 -6.59 8.12 -0.08
N PHE A 37 -6.46 6.96 0.55
CA PHE A 37 -7.50 5.94 0.58
C PHE A 37 -7.66 5.36 1.99
N SER A 38 -8.90 5.10 2.37
CA SER A 38 -9.26 4.18 3.45
C SER A 38 -9.09 2.74 2.99
N VAL A 39 -9.06 1.80 3.94
CA VAL A 39 -9.02 0.37 3.62
C VAL A 39 -10.30 -0.06 2.90
N ASN A 40 -11.44 0.54 3.24
CA ASN A 40 -12.73 0.25 2.62
C ASN A 40 -12.77 0.69 1.16
N GLU A 41 -12.26 1.88 0.84
CA GLU A 41 -12.17 2.37 -0.55
C GLU A 41 -11.27 1.47 -1.41
N LEU A 42 -10.15 0.97 -0.85
CA LEU A 42 -9.29 0.01 -1.56
C LEU A 42 -10.00 -1.34 -1.76
N ALA A 43 -10.70 -1.85 -0.77
CA ALA A 43 -11.48 -3.09 -0.89
C ALA A 43 -12.55 -2.96 -1.99
N GLU A 44 -13.25 -1.83 -2.05
CA GLU A 44 -14.23 -1.53 -3.08
C GLU A 44 -13.60 -1.42 -4.48
N ALA A 45 -12.46 -0.70 -4.61
CA ALA A 45 -11.75 -0.57 -5.87
C ALA A 45 -11.27 -1.92 -6.42
N VAL A 46 -10.69 -2.77 -5.56
CA VAL A 46 -10.24 -4.12 -5.93
C VAL A 46 -11.43 -5.02 -6.27
N THR A 47 -12.55 -4.93 -5.54
CA THR A 47 -13.76 -5.71 -5.82
C THR A 47 -14.31 -5.38 -7.20
N LYS A 48 -14.50 -4.08 -7.49
CA LYS A 48 -14.97 -3.60 -8.81
C LYS A 48 -14.04 -4.01 -9.96
N ALA A 49 -12.72 -3.97 -9.73
CA ALA A 49 -11.76 -4.40 -10.74
C ALA A 49 -11.79 -5.93 -10.94
N GLY A 50 -11.93 -6.71 -9.86
CA GLY A 50 -12.04 -8.16 -9.91
C GLY A 50 -13.32 -8.65 -10.63
N GLU A 51 -14.45 -7.97 -10.42
CA GLU A 51 -15.72 -8.27 -11.11
C GLU A 51 -15.57 -8.21 -12.64
N LYS A 52 -14.83 -7.21 -13.16
CA LYS A 52 -14.54 -7.06 -14.60
C LYS A 52 -13.73 -8.24 -15.16
N LEU A 53 -13.00 -8.95 -14.30
CA LEU A 53 -12.20 -10.14 -14.61
C LEU A 53 -12.93 -11.45 -14.29
N GLY A 54 -14.21 -11.40 -13.90
CA GLY A 54 -14.99 -12.58 -13.52
C GLY A 54 -14.58 -13.19 -12.18
N LEU A 55 -13.90 -12.44 -11.32
CA LEU A 55 -13.55 -12.87 -9.97
C LEU A 55 -14.67 -12.54 -8.98
N GLU A 56 -15.05 -13.51 -8.16
CA GLU A 56 -15.93 -13.28 -7.01
C GLU A 56 -15.10 -12.82 -5.81
N VAL A 57 -14.75 -11.53 -5.77
CA VAL A 57 -13.98 -10.95 -4.67
C VAL A 57 -14.88 -10.82 -3.44
N ARG A 58 -14.41 -11.31 -2.29
CA ARG A 58 -15.13 -11.22 -1.00
C ARG A 58 -14.29 -10.47 0.02
N THR A 59 -14.92 -9.52 0.70
CA THR A 59 -14.31 -8.78 1.81
C THR A 59 -14.70 -9.42 3.13
N ILE A 60 -13.71 -9.66 3.99
CA ILE A 60 -13.92 -10.14 5.36
C ILE A 60 -13.36 -9.12 6.35
N SER A 61 -14.05 -8.94 7.48
CA SER A 61 -13.50 -8.17 8.60
C SER A 61 -12.62 -9.07 9.46
N VAL A 62 -11.39 -8.63 9.73
CA VAL A 62 -10.41 -9.38 10.52
C VAL A 62 -10.20 -8.65 11.84
N PRO A 63 -10.22 -9.33 13.00
CA PRO A 63 -9.89 -8.71 14.28
C PRO A 63 -8.55 -7.99 14.19
N ASN A 64 -8.57 -6.67 14.40
CA ASN A 64 -7.40 -5.83 14.14
C ASN A 64 -6.23 -6.25 15.03
N PRO A 65 -5.12 -6.75 14.45
CA PRO A 65 -3.97 -7.15 15.25
C PRO A 65 -3.21 -5.95 15.81
N ARG A 66 -3.50 -4.75 15.27
CA ARG A 66 -2.82 -3.51 15.59
C ARG A 66 -3.57 -2.69 16.64
N VAL A 67 -2.94 -1.61 17.09
CA VAL A 67 -3.54 -0.59 17.95
C VAL A 67 -3.45 0.72 17.19
N GLU A 68 -4.52 1.08 16.51
CA GLU A 68 -4.62 2.29 15.69
C GLU A 68 -6.07 2.79 15.65
N ALA A 69 -6.27 4.06 15.27
CA ALA A 69 -7.60 4.56 14.99
C ALA A 69 -8.12 3.96 13.67
N GLU A 70 -9.26 3.27 13.74
CA GLU A 70 -9.92 2.70 12.56
C GLU A 70 -10.75 3.76 11.82
N GLU A 71 -11.20 4.78 12.55
CA GLU A 71 -11.85 5.97 12.03
C GLU A 71 -11.14 7.22 12.57
N HIS A 72 -10.63 8.07 11.66
CA HIS A 72 -9.93 9.29 12.02
C HIS A 72 -9.95 10.29 10.86
N TYR A 73 -9.97 11.58 11.20
CA TYR A 73 -9.76 12.64 10.22
C TYR A 73 -8.35 12.54 9.64
N TYR A 74 -8.24 12.60 8.31
CA TYR A 74 -6.96 12.53 7.61
C TYR A 74 -6.98 13.48 6.41
N ASN A 75 -6.16 14.52 6.46
CA ASN A 75 -5.99 15.50 5.38
C ASN A 75 -4.52 15.95 5.33
N ALA A 76 -3.63 15.03 4.97
CA ALA A 76 -2.21 15.31 4.87
C ALA A 76 -1.91 16.12 3.59
N LYS A 77 -1.09 17.18 3.70
CA LYS A 77 -0.63 17.98 2.54
C LYS A 77 0.52 17.29 1.81
N HIS A 78 0.56 17.32 0.47
CA HIS A 78 1.59 16.63 -0.34
C HIS A 78 2.02 17.41 -1.61
N THR A 79 2.09 18.75 -1.54
CA THR A 79 2.30 19.60 -2.73
C THR A 79 3.75 19.75 -3.17
N LYS A 80 4.72 19.69 -2.25
CA LYS A 80 6.14 20.03 -2.54
C LYS A 80 6.76 19.24 -3.70
N LEU A 81 6.45 17.95 -3.83
CA LEU A 81 6.96 17.12 -4.93
C LEU A 81 6.30 17.48 -6.27
N ILE A 82 5.00 17.83 -6.24
CA ILE A 82 4.26 18.32 -7.41
C ILE A 82 4.83 19.65 -7.87
N GLU A 83 5.12 20.56 -6.94
CA GLU A 83 5.76 21.85 -7.20
C GLU A 83 7.15 21.69 -7.84
N LEU A 84 7.87 20.60 -7.52
CA LEU A 84 9.15 20.25 -8.12
C LEU A 84 9.03 19.44 -9.45
N GLY A 85 7.81 19.23 -9.95
CA GLY A 85 7.58 18.63 -11.26
C GLY A 85 7.14 17.16 -11.25
N LEU A 86 6.73 16.60 -10.11
CA LEU A 86 6.13 15.27 -10.05
C LEU A 86 4.90 15.20 -10.97
N LYS A 87 4.86 14.19 -11.85
CA LYS A 87 3.72 13.87 -12.71
C LYS A 87 3.14 12.53 -12.26
N PRO A 88 2.14 12.53 -11.35
CA PRO A 88 1.75 11.33 -10.63
C PRO A 88 1.02 10.33 -11.53
N HIS A 89 1.26 9.04 -11.27
CA HIS A 89 0.46 7.93 -11.77
C HIS A 89 -0.63 7.60 -10.74
N LEU A 90 -1.77 8.27 -10.87
CA LEU A 90 -2.93 8.03 -10.00
C LEU A 90 -3.47 6.61 -10.18
N LEU A 91 -4.14 6.10 -9.16
CA LEU A 91 -4.83 4.82 -9.19
C LEU A 91 -5.87 4.84 -10.32
N SER A 92 -5.74 3.90 -11.25
CA SER A 92 -6.62 3.79 -12.41
C SER A 92 -7.16 2.38 -12.57
N ASP A 93 -8.28 2.26 -13.29
CA ASP A 93 -8.82 0.97 -13.71
C ASP A 93 -7.79 0.11 -14.45
N SER A 94 -6.97 0.73 -15.32
CA SER A 94 -5.91 0.04 -16.06
C SER A 94 -4.79 -0.47 -15.18
N LEU A 95 -4.44 0.26 -14.10
CA LEU A 95 -3.45 -0.19 -13.12
C LEU A 95 -3.96 -1.41 -12.35
N LEU A 96 -5.20 -1.34 -11.87
CA LEU A 96 -5.84 -2.44 -11.13
C LEU A 96 -5.97 -3.69 -12.01
N ASP A 97 -6.44 -3.53 -13.25
CA ASP A 97 -6.55 -4.62 -14.22
C ASP A 97 -5.18 -5.28 -14.47
N SER A 98 -4.15 -4.48 -14.74
CA SER A 98 -2.79 -5.00 -14.96
C SER A 98 -2.26 -5.76 -13.74
N LEU A 99 -2.49 -5.25 -12.52
CA LEU A 99 -1.95 -5.86 -11.30
C LEU A 99 -2.72 -7.12 -10.89
N LEU A 100 -4.04 -7.15 -11.09
CA LEU A 100 -4.86 -8.33 -10.84
C LEU A 100 -4.51 -9.45 -11.82
N ASN A 101 -4.38 -9.16 -13.12
CA ASN A 101 -3.95 -10.15 -14.11
C ASN A 101 -2.53 -10.69 -13.80
N PHE A 102 -1.62 -9.83 -13.33
CA PHE A 102 -0.31 -10.28 -12.86
C PHE A 102 -0.42 -11.22 -11.66
N THR A 103 -1.26 -10.88 -10.69
CA THR A 103 -1.51 -11.72 -9.50
C THR A 103 -2.12 -13.06 -9.87
N MET A 104 -3.11 -13.08 -10.79
CA MET A 104 -3.73 -14.31 -11.29
C MET A 104 -2.71 -15.20 -12.01
N LYS A 105 -1.83 -14.61 -12.83
CA LYS A 105 -0.77 -15.32 -13.56
C LYS A 105 0.16 -16.12 -12.65
N PHE A 106 0.41 -15.63 -11.43
CA PHE A 106 1.31 -16.26 -10.47
C PHE A 106 0.56 -16.78 -9.23
N SER A 107 -0.75 -17.00 -9.35
CA SER A 107 -1.61 -17.41 -8.23
C SER A 107 -1.26 -18.80 -7.67
N ASP A 108 -0.65 -19.65 -8.50
CA ASP A 108 -0.12 -20.97 -8.13
C ASP A 108 1.03 -20.89 -7.10
N ARG A 109 1.74 -19.76 -7.06
CA ARG A 109 2.87 -19.52 -6.15
C ARG A 109 2.44 -18.91 -4.81
N VAL A 110 1.15 -18.64 -4.62
CA VAL A 110 0.64 -17.98 -3.42
C VAL A 110 0.49 -19.01 -2.30
N ASP A 111 1.34 -18.90 -1.29
CA ASP A 111 1.12 -19.56 0.00
C ASP A 111 0.02 -18.82 0.76
N LYS A 112 -1.16 -19.45 0.86
CA LYS A 112 -2.35 -18.87 1.49
C LYS A 112 -2.24 -18.78 3.00
N GLU A 113 -1.38 -19.57 3.63
CA GLU A 113 -1.20 -19.58 5.09
C GLU A 113 -0.56 -18.27 5.57
N GLN A 114 0.18 -17.57 4.70
CA GLN A 114 0.86 -16.33 5.02
C GLN A 114 -0.02 -15.07 4.86
N ILE A 115 -1.25 -15.20 4.37
CA ILE A 115 -2.12 -14.03 4.09
C ILE A 115 -2.68 -13.43 5.40
N MET A 116 -3.09 -14.28 6.35
CA MET A 116 -3.72 -13.83 7.59
C MET A 116 -2.68 -13.31 8.59
N PRO A 117 -2.93 -12.18 9.27
CA PRO A 117 -1.97 -11.63 10.22
C PRO A 117 -1.90 -12.47 11.51
N THR A 118 -0.69 -12.86 11.92
CA THR A 118 -0.44 -13.70 13.11
C THR A 118 0.24 -12.95 14.26
N VAL A 119 0.64 -11.69 14.04
CA VAL A 119 1.37 -10.86 15.02
C VAL A 119 0.46 -9.79 15.60
N SER A 120 0.30 -9.77 16.92
CA SER A 120 -0.53 -8.78 17.62
C SER A 120 0.32 -7.79 18.41
N TRP A 121 0.01 -6.49 18.29
CA TRP A 121 0.69 -5.43 19.04
C TRP A 121 0.54 -5.59 20.56
N LYS A 122 -0.63 -6.00 21.04
CA LYS A 122 -0.91 -6.16 22.47
C LYS A 122 -0.28 -7.41 23.09
N LYS A 123 0.09 -8.41 22.27
CA LYS A 123 0.58 -9.72 22.72
C LYS A 123 2.06 -9.94 22.40
N ILE A 124 2.78 -8.89 22.04
CA ILE A 124 4.23 -8.97 21.80
C ILE A 124 4.95 -9.34 23.10
N GLY A 125 5.91 -10.24 23.00
CA GLY A 125 6.70 -10.70 24.14
C GLY A 125 8.19 -10.51 23.89
N VAL A 126 9.00 -10.75 24.92
CA VAL A 126 10.47 -10.60 24.85
C VAL A 126 11.19 -11.81 24.24
N LYS A 127 10.50 -12.94 24.12
CA LYS A 127 11.07 -14.17 23.55
C LYS A 127 11.05 -14.09 22.02
N PRO A 128 12.16 -14.40 21.33
CA PRO A 128 12.14 -14.59 19.89
C PRO A 128 11.05 -15.58 19.50
N ARG A 129 10.24 -15.22 18.51
CA ARG A 129 9.28 -16.14 17.89
C ARG A 129 9.87 -16.61 16.58
N THR A 130 10.01 -17.91 16.43
CA THR A 130 10.25 -18.52 15.12
C THR A 130 8.89 -18.69 14.46
N VAL A 131 8.63 -17.92 13.40
CA VAL A 131 7.50 -18.20 12.52
C VAL A 131 7.97 -19.33 11.61
N VAL A 132 7.52 -20.54 11.86
CA VAL A 132 7.81 -21.67 10.97
C VAL A 132 6.94 -21.45 9.74
N ALA A 133 7.57 -21.13 8.60
CA ALA A 133 6.90 -21.25 7.32
C ALA A 133 6.69 -22.75 7.10
N GLU A 134 5.47 -23.25 7.30
CA GLU A 134 5.14 -24.58 6.83
C GLU A 134 5.23 -24.54 5.30
N ALA A 135 6.16 -25.31 4.74
CA ALA A 135 6.27 -25.43 3.29
C ALA A 135 5.00 -26.13 2.79
N SER A 136 4.05 -25.37 2.27
CA SER A 136 2.91 -25.93 1.55
C SER A 136 3.44 -26.74 0.36
N ARG A 137 3.09 -28.02 0.31
CA ARG A 137 3.37 -28.94 -0.81
C ARG A 137 2.45 -28.66 -1.98
#